data_AF-A0ABD0Q7S4-F1
#
_entry.id   AF-A0ABD0Q7S4-F1
#
_cell.length_a   1.000
_cell.length_b   1.000
_cell.length_c   1.000
_cell.angle_alpha   90.00
_cell.angle_beta   90.00
_cell.angle_gamma   90.00
#
_symmetry.space_group_name_H-M   'P 1'
#
loop_
_entity.id
_entity.type
_entity.pdbx_description
1 polymer ?
#
loop_
_entity_poly.entity_id
_entity_poly.type
_entity_poly.pdbx_seq_one_letter_code
_entity_poly.pdbx_strand_id
1 'polypeptide(L)' 'MSGNLKQIDAGMGSVVGVNNFNDAFVLTENVFIKINVSMKHFSVGPAGLLGVNSANNILKFQSGSFIRFP' A
#
# COMPACT_ATOMS: atom_id res chain seq x y z
N MET A 1 1.04 14.55 11.77
CA MET A 1 1.08 13.81 10.49
C MET A 1 2.22 14.37 9.64
N SER A 2 3.36 13.70 9.56
CA SER A 2 4.42 14.05 8.60
C SER A 2 4.82 12.80 7.82
N GLY A 3 3.87 12.28 7.04
CA GLY A 3 4.15 11.29 5.99
C GLY A 3 4.31 12.03 4.66
N ASN A 4 5.49 11.96 4.04
CA ASN A 4 5.69 12.47 2.68
C ASN A 4 5.22 11.39 1.69
N LEU A 5 3.93 11.38 1.36
CA LEU A 5 3.33 10.45 0.42
C LEU A 5 3.13 11.13 -0.94
N LYS A 6 3.31 10.37 -2.02
CA LYS A 6 2.96 10.79 -3.40
C LYS A 6 1.59 10.28 -3.84
N GLN A 7 1.08 9.25 -3.16
CA GLN A 7 -0.26 8.69 -3.39
C GLN A 7 -0.80 8.14 -2.06
N ILE A 8 -2.11 8.26 -1.90
CA ILE A 8 -2.89 7.78 -0.76
C ILE A 8 -4.20 7.18 -1.27
N ASP A 9 -4.72 6.18 -0.56
CA ASP A 9 -6.04 5.60 -0.81
C ASP A 9 -6.72 5.25 0.53
N ALA A 10 -8.05 5.34 0.57
CA ALA A 10 -8.83 5.10 1.77
C ALA A 10 -10.08 4.28 1.45
N GLY A 11 -10.30 3.21 2.21
CA GLY A 11 -11.39 2.28 1.97
C GLY A 11 -11.45 1.22 3.07
N MET A 12 -12.65 0.70 3.35
CA MET A 12 -12.86 -0.35 4.38
C MET A 12 -12.31 0.01 5.78
N GLY A 13 -12.33 1.29 6.15
CA GLY A 13 -11.78 1.75 7.43
C GLY A 13 -10.24 1.74 7.51
N SER A 14 -9.56 1.47 6.40
CA SER A 14 -8.10 1.51 6.28
C SER A 14 -7.66 2.69 5.43
N VAL A 15 -6.44 3.16 5.66
CA VAL A 15 -5.78 4.15 4.82
C VAL A 15 -4.39 3.64 4.48
N VAL A 16 -4.03 3.70 3.21
CA VAL A 16 -2.76 3.23 2.70
C VAL A 16 -2.14 4.27 1.79
N GLY A 17 -0.84 4.17 1.54
CA GLY A 17 -0.19 5.05 0.59
C GLY A 17 1.25 4.69 0.32
N VAL A 18 1.88 5.45 -0.57
CA VAL A 18 3.28 5.27 -0.96
C VAL A 18 4.01 6.60 -1.03
N ASN A 19 5.32 6.60 -0.77
CA ASN A 19 6.17 7.78 -0.91
C ASN A 19 6.93 7.81 -2.25
N ASN A 20 7.75 8.85 -2.46
CA ASN A 20 8.58 8.98 -3.67
C ASN A 20 9.60 7.86 -3.86
N PHE A 21 10.01 7.19 -2.79
CA PHE A 21 10.92 6.03 -2.82
C PHE A 21 10.20 4.70 -3.09
N ASN A 22 8.89 4.71 -3.35
CA ASN A 22 8.04 3.52 -3.47
C ASN A 22 7.96 2.68 -2.19
N ASP A 23 8.20 3.27 -1.02
CA ASP A 23 7.89 2.61 0.25
C ASP A 23 6.39 2.62 0.46
N ALA A 24 5.81 1.47 0.83
CA ALA A 24 4.39 1.35 1.14
C ALA A 24 4.13 1.56 2.64
N PHE A 25 3.00 2.20 2.94
CA PHE A 25 2.58 2.54 4.30
C PHE A 25 1.13 2.17 4.54
N VAL A 26 0.82 1.82 5.79
CA VAL A 26 -0.54 1.64 6.32
C VAL A 26 -0.73 2.59 7.49
N LEU A 27 -1.88 3.24 7.58
CA LEU A 27 -2.24 4.08 8.72
C LEU A 27 -2.70 3.20 9.89
N THR A 28 -1.95 3.22 10.99
CA THR A 28 -2.26 2.54 12.25
C THR A 28 -2.16 3.55 13.37
N GLU A 29 -3.20 3.68 14.21
CA GLU A 29 -3.21 4.61 15.35
C GLU A 29 -2.79 6.05 14.98
N ASN A 30 -3.28 6.54 13.84
CA ASN A 30 -2.96 7.87 13.27
C ASN A 30 -1.50 8.07 12.82
N VAL A 31 -0.72 6.99 12.68
CA VAL A 31 0.66 7.00 12.20
C VAL A 31 0.79 6.12 10.95
N PHE A 32 1.45 6.64 9.91
CA PHE A 32 1.79 5.84 8.74
C PHE A 32 2.98 4.93 9.06
N ILE A 33 2.71 3.64 9.19
CA ILE A 33 3.73 2.61 9.44
C ILE A 33 4.18 2.03 8.11
N LYS A 34 5.50 2.05 7.86
CA LYS A 34 6.11 1.43 6.68
C LYS A 34 5.98 -0.09 6.75
N ILE A 35 5.58 -0.71 5.64
CA ILE A 35 5.55 -2.17 5.47
C ILE A 35 6.64 -2.63 4.49
N ASN A 36 7.09 -3.88 4.64
CA ASN A 36 8.20 -4.41 3.84
C ASN A 36 7.76 -4.88 2.43
N VAL A 37 7.32 -3.92 1.61
CA VAL A 37 7.00 -4.12 0.19
C VAL A 37 7.19 -2.82 -0.58
N SER A 38 7.66 -2.90 -1.82
CA SER A 38 7.84 -1.73 -2.69
C SER A 38 6.72 -1.60 -3.70
N MET A 39 6.04 -0.45 -3.71
CA MET A 39 4.90 -0.14 -4.58
C MET A 39 4.95 1.30 -5.07
N LYS A 40 4.61 1.53 -6.33
CA LYS A 40 4.43 2.89 -6.87
C LYS A 40 2.99 3.39 -6.74
N HIS A 41 2.05 2.49 -6.46
CA HIS A 41 0.64 2.78 -6.16
C HIS A 41 0.09 1.66 -5.27
N PHE A 42 -0.64 2.03 -4.23
CA PHE A 42 -1.20 1.10 -3.24
C PHE A 42 -2.65 1.50 -2.91
N SER A 43 -3.54 0.51 -2.93
CA SER A 43 -4.99 0.69 -2.83
C SER A 43 -5.62 -0.30 -1.86
N VAL A 44 -6.73 0.11 -1.24
CA VAL A 44 -7.49 -0.67 -0.28
C VAL A 44 -9.00 -0.52 -0.51
N GLY A 45 -9.74 -1.62 -0.44
CA GLY A 45 -11.19 -1.60 -0.54
C GLY A 45 -11.81 -2.99 -0.31
N PRO A 46 -13.10 -3.18 -0.66
CA PRO A 46 -13.78 -4.46 -0.48
C PRO A 46 -13.10 -5.64 -1.19
N ALA A 47 -12.32 -5.39 -2.24
CA ALA A 47 -11.53 -6.40 -2.96
C ALA A 47 -10.21 -6.80 -2.26
N GLY A 48 -9.90 -6.16 -1.13
CA GLY A 48 -8.67 -6.32 -0.37
C GLY A 48 -7.64 -5.22 -0.64
N LEU A 49 -6.38 -5.53 -0.31
CA LEU A 49 -5.22 -4.68 -0.54
C LEU A 49 -4.55 -5.07 -1.85
N LEU A 50 -4.45 -4.11 -2.77
CA LEU A 50 -3.76 -4.29 -4.06
C LEU A 50 -2.79 -3.15 -4.31
N GLY A 51 -1.69 -3.44 -5.00
CA GLY A 51 -0.76 -2.42 -5.45
C GLY A 51 -0.02 -2.84 -6.70
N VAL A 52 0.75 -1.92 -7.26
CA VAL A 52 1.65 -2.19 -8.38
C VAL A 52 3.05 -1.71 -8.04
N ASN A 53 4.06 -2.50 -8.41
CA ASN A 53 5.47 -2.12 -8.24
C ASN A 53 6.01 -1.34 -9.46
N SER A 54 7.27 -0.91 -9.40
CA SER A 54 7.93 -0.18 -10.48
C SER A 54 8.04 -0.98 -11.79
N ALA A 55 8.04 -2.32 -11.72
CA ALA A 55 8.02 -3.22 -12.86
C ALA A 55 6.59 -3.52 -13.37
N ASN A 56 5.59 -2.76 -12.94
CA ASN A 56 4.18 -2.95 -13.28
C ASN A 56 3.60 -4.32 -12.87
N ASN A 57 4.25 -5.04 -11.96
CA ASN A 57 3.67 -6.29 -11.44
C ASN A 57 2.56 -5.93 -10.46
N ILE A 58 1.41 -6.59 -10.60
CA ILE A 58 0.28 -6.46 -9.69
C ILE A 58 0.59 -7.32 -8.45
N LEU A 59 0.40 -6.74 -7.27
CA LEU A 59 0.59 -7.39 -5.99
C LEU A 59 -0.74 -7.37 -5.23
N LYS A 60 -1.14 -8.50 -4.65
CA LYS A 60 -2.32 -8.60 -3.80
C LYS A 60 -1.93 -9.17 -2.44
N PHE A 61 -2.44 -8.58 -1.37
CA PHE A 61 -2.24 -9.13 -0.04
C PHE A 61 -3.12 -10.37 0.16
N GLN A 62 -2.49 -11.51 0.42
CA GLN A 62 -3.16 -12.78 0.69
C GLN A 62 -2.35 -13.56 1.71
N SER A 63 -3.04 -14.22 2.66
CA SER A 63 -2.39 -15.10 3.64
C SER A 63 -1.21 -14.47 4.39
N GLY A 64 -1.31 -13.18 4.74
CA GLY A 64 -0.28 -12.46 5.51
C GLY A 64 0.87 -11.86 4.69
N SER A 65 0.85 -11.96 3.36
CA SER A 65 1.92 -11.41 2.51
C SER A 65 1.41 -10.84 1.18
N PHE A 66 2.20 -9.98 0.54
CA PHE A 66 1.93 -9.55 -0.82
C PHE A 66 2.47 -10.58 -1.81
N ILE A 67 1.57 -11.16 -2.59
CA ILE A 67 1.91 -12.10 -3.66
C ILE A 67 1.68 -11.45 -5.02
N ARG A 68 2.45 -11.87 -6.04
CA ARG A 68 2.20 -11.44 -7.41
C ARG A 68 0.86 -11.98 -7.88
N PHE A 69 -0.04 -11.07 -8.22
CA PHE A 69 -1.32 -11.38 -8.82
C PHE A 69 -1.12 -11.51 -10.35
N PRO A 70 -1.77 -12.50 -11.02
CA PRO A 70 -1.72 -12.63 -12.47
C PRO A 70 -2.14 -11.36 -13.21
#